data_AF-A0A2H0NLK9-F1
#
_entry.id   AF-A0A2H0NLK9-F1
#
_cell.length_a   1.000
_cell.length_b   1.000
_cell.length_c   1.000
_cell.angle_alpha   90.00
_cell.angle_beta   90.00
_cell.angle_gamma   90.00
#
_symmetry.space_group_name_H-M   'P 1'
#
loop_
_entity.id
_entity.type
_entity.pdbx_description
1 polymer ?
#
loop_
_entity_poly.entity_id
_entity_poly.type
_entity_poly.pdbx_seq_one_letter_code
_entity_poly.pdbx_strand_id
1 'polypeptide(L)' 'MTDSLQLILVLLAAAVGVVVLFRLLHLPAMLGYIIVGVLIGPHLLGWLPDAPGTRHLAEFGVVFLMFS' A
#
# COMPACT_ATOMS: atom_id res chain seq x y z
N MET A 1 -8.83 -24.06 30.92
CA MET A 1 -7.38 -23.74 31.02
C MET A 1 -6.67 -23.89 29.68
N THR A 2 -7.17 -24.74 28.76
CA THR A 2 -6.69 -24.91 27.37
C THR A 2 -7.14 -23.80 26.43
N ASP A 3 -8.29 -23.16 26.67
CA ASP A 3 -8.83 -22.08 25.83
C ASP A 3 -7.89 -20.87 25.71
N SER A 4 -7.18 -20.52 26.79
CA SER A 4 -6.25 -19.39 26.77
C SER A 4 -5.05 -19.65 25.88
N LEU A 5 -4.50 -20.87 25.87
CA LEU A 5 -3.38 -21.23 24.99
C LEU A 5 -3.82 -21.27 23.52
N GLN A 6 -5.00 -21.82 23.24
CA GLN A 6 -5.55 -21.83 21.89
C GLN A 6 -5.79 -20.39 21.38
N LEU A 7 -6.31 -19.51 22.23
CA LEU A 7 -6.52 -18.11 21.90
C LEU A 7 -5.20 -17.38 21.63
N ILE A 8 -4.18 -17.62 22.44
CA ILE A 8 -2.83 -17.05 22.24
C ILE A 8 -2.21 -17.56 20.94
N LEU A 9 -2.34 -18.86 20.63
CA LEU A 9 -1.81 -19.44 19.39
C LEU A 9 -2.50 -18.90 18.15
N VAL A 10 -3.82 -18.73 18.19
CA VAL A 10 -4.59 -18.12 17.09
C VAL A 10 -4.19 -16.66 16.91
N LEU A 11 -4.06 -15.90 18.00
CA LEU A 11 -3.57 -14.51 17.94
C LEU A 11 -2.16 -14.44 17.34
N LEU A 12 -1.26 -15.34 17.76
CA LEU A 12 0.12 -15.37 17.28
C LEU A 12 0.18 -15.73 15.79
N ALA A 13 -0.59 -16.74 15.36
CA ALA A 13 -0.66 -17.14 13.96
C ALA A 13 -1.25 -16.02 13.07
N ALA A 14 -2.28 -15.31 13.54
CA ALA A 14 -2.85 -14.17 12.85
C ALA A 14 -1.84 -13.01 12.74
N ALA A 15 -1.16 -12.67 13.83
CA ALA A 15 -0.16 -11.62 13.85
C ALA A 15 1.01 -11.94 12.90
N VAL A 16 1.54 -13.16 12.95
CA VAL A 16 2.60 -13.62 12.03
C VAL A 16 2.11 -13.61 10.59
N GLY A 17 0.89 -14.08 10.32
CA GLY A 17 0.29 -14.06 8.98
C GLY A 17 0.20 -12.65 8.39
N VAL A 18 -0.25 -11.67 9.18
CA VAL A 18 -0.30 -10.26 8.77
C VAL A 18 1.11 -9.70 8.56
N VAL A 19 2.03 -9.92 9.50
CA VAL A 19 3.41 -9.43 9.39
C VAL A 19 4.11 -10.02 8.16
N VAL A 20 3.90 -11.31 7.89
CA VAL A 20 4.46 -12.01 6.73
C VAL A 20 3.80 -11.53 5.45
N LEU A 21 2.49 -11.30 5.41
CA LEU A 21 1.79 -10.72 4.25
C LEU A 21 2.34 -9.33 3.91
N PHE A 22 2.49 -8.46 4.91
CA PHE A 22 3.07 -7.13 4.75
C PHE A 22 4.55 -7.19 4.35
N ARG A 23 5.29 -8.17 4.87
CA ARG A 23 6.68 -8.39 4.48
C ARG A 23 6.76 -9.01 3.08
N LEU A 24 5.81 -9.84 2.65
CA LEU A 24 5.73 -10.42 1.29
C LEU A 24 5.37 -9.38 0.24
N LEU A 25 4.61 -8.36 0.64
CA LEU A 25 4.48 -7.10 -0.10
C LEU A 25 5.81 -6.33 -0.06
N HIS A 26 6.94 -6.98 -0.38
CA HIS A 26 8.23 -6.40 -0.83
C HIS A 26 8.04 -5.55 -2.12
N LEU A 27 6.94 -4.81 -2.18
CA LEU A 27 6.63 -3.84 -3.18
C LEU A 27 7.64 -2.72 -2.96
N PRO A 28 8.62 -2.53 -3.87
CA PRO A 28 9.32 -1.25 -3.93
C PRO A 28 8.26 -0.16 -3.82
N ALA A 29 8.51 0.86 -2.98
CA ALA A 29 7.52 1.90 -2.67
C ALA A 29 6.82 2.43 -3.95
N MET A 30 7.53 2.42 -5.07
CA MET A 30 7.03 2.70 -6.42
C MET A 30 5.75 1.92 -6.81
N LEU A 31 5.66 0.61 -6.57
CA LEU A 31 4.45 -0.18 -6.85
C LEU A 31 3.28 0.24 -5.96
N GLY A 32 3.55 0.61 -4.70
CA GLY A 32 2.54 1.18 -3.80
C GLY A 32 2.00 2.51 -4.35
N TYR A 33 2.90 3.41 -4.78
CA TYR A 33 2.50 4.69 -5.40
C TYR A 33 1.71 4.49 -6.70
N ILE A 34 2.08 3.51 -7.54
CA ILE A 34 1.36 3.20 -8.79
C ILE A 34 -0.02 2.61 -8.49
N ILE A 35 -0.13 1.64 -7.57
CA ILE A 35 -1.42 1.04 -7.19
C ILE A 35 -2.36 2.10 -6.63
N VAL A 36 -1.87 2.98 -5.75
CA VAL A 36 -2.63 4.10 -5.20
C VAL A 36 -3.05 5.08 -6.30
N GLY A 37 -2.15 5.41 -7.23
CA GLY A 37 -2.47 6.27 -8.38
C GLY A 37 -3.51 5.65 -9.33
N VAL A 38 -3.49 4.34 -9.53
CA VAL A 38 -4.50 3.62 -10.34
C VAL A 38 -5.85 3.59 -9.61
N LEU A 39 -5.85 3.33 -8.29
CA LEU A 39 -7.06 3.32 -7.46
C LEU A 39 -7.74 4.69 -7.36
N ILE A 40 -6.95 5.75 -7.16
CA ILE A 40 -7.44 7.13 -7.02
C ILE A 40 -7.67 7.79 -8.39
N GLY A 41 -7.05 7.24 -9.44
CA GLY A 41 -7.11 7.75 -10.80
C GLY A 41 -8.53 7.81 -11.36
N PRO A 42 -8.71 8.61 -12.43
CA PRO A 42 -10.02 8.90 -13.02
C PRO A 42 -10.76 7.64 -13.51
N HIS A 43 -10.03 6.54 -13.74
CA HIS A 43 -10.57 5.28 -14.23
C HIS A 43 -11.20 4.39 -13.15
N LEU A 44 -10.97 4.63 -11.84
CA LEU A 44 -11.56 3.82 -10.75
C LEU A 44 -12.42 4.62 -9.77
N LEU A 45 -11.91 5.70 -9.17
CA LEU A 45 -12.69 6.52 -8.20
C LEU A 45 -13.14 7.87 -8.75
N GLY A 46 -12.56 8.37 -9.85
CA GLY A 46 -12.94 9.67 -10.43
C GLY A 46 -12.66 10.89 -9.54
N TRP A 47 -11.93 10.71 -8.42
CA TRP A 47 -11.67 11.76 -7.42
C TRP A 47 -10.63 12.78 -7.85
N LEU A 48 -9.75 12.42 -8.81
CA LEU A 48 -8.77 13.33 -9.38
C LEU A 48 -9.26 13.82 -10.74
N PRO A 49 -9.61 15.11 -10.89
CA PRO A 49 -9.87 15.70 -12.19
C PRO A 49 -8.60 15.65 -13.05
N ASP A 50 -8.76 15.43 -14.35
CA ASP A 50 -7.71 15.56 -15.37
C ASP A 50 -7.28 17.02 -15.54
N ALA A 51 -6.75 17.61 -14.46
CA ALA A 51 -6.25 18.97 -14.43
C ALA A 51 -4.76 18.95 -14.82
N PRO A 52 -4.30 19.90 -15.66
CA PRO A 52 -2.88 19.99 -16.05
C PRO A 52 -1.92 20.13 -14.86
N GLY A 53 -2.39 20.67 -13.72
CA GLY A 53 -1.61 20.74 -12.48
C GLY A 53 -1.27 19.38 -11.86
N THR A 54 -2.13 18.37 -12.05
CA THR A 54 -1.92 17.01 -11.52
C THR A 54 -0.73 16.33 -12.19
N ARG A 55 -0.51 16.60 -13.49
CA ARG A 55 0.61 16.03 -14.25
C ARG A 55 1.96 16.53 -13.76
N HIS A 56 2.09 17.84 -13.51
CA HIS A 56 3.32 18.40 -12.94
C HIS A 56 3.58 17.87 -11.53
N LEU A 57 2.54 17.75 -10.70
CA LEU A 57 2.67 17.18 -9.36
C LEU A 57 3.15 15.71 -9.40
N ALA A 58 2.67 14.93 -10.38
CA ALA A 58 3.12 13.56 -10.60
C ALA A 58 4.58 13.47 -11.07
N GLU A 59 5.03 14.38 -11.95
CA GLU A 59 6.43 14.47 -12.39
C GLU A 59 7.37 14.73 -11.20
N PHE A 60 7.00 15.62 -10.27
CA PHE A 60 7.76 15.83 -9.03
C PHE A 60 7.82 14.60 -8.13
N GLY A 61 6.71 13.86 -7.99
CA GLY A 61 6.66 12.64 -7.17
C GLY A 61 7.61 11.54 -7.66
N VAL A 62 7.70 11.35 -8.98
CA VAL A 62 8.64 10.39 -9.58
C VAL A 62 10.09 10.82 -9.34
N VAL A 63 10.40 12.11 -9.43
CA VAL A 63 11.74 12.66 -9.14
C VAL A 63 12.14 12.38 -7.69
N PHE A 64 11.30 12.70 -6.71
CA PHE A 64 11.59 12.41 -5.30
C PHE A 64 11.85 10.91 -5.04
N LEU A 65 11.15 10.04 -5.77
CA LEU A 65 11.32 8.60 -5.67
C LEU A 65 12.61 8.08 -6.32
N MET A 66 13.09 8.70 -7.41
CA MET A 66 14.38 8.36 -8.03
C MET A 66 15.60 8.83 -7.21
N PHE A 67 15.41 9.79 -6.31
CA PHE A 67 16.47 10.39 -5.49
C PHE A 67 16.44 10.00 -4.00
N SER A 68 15.59 9.04 -3.61
CA SER A 68 15.52 8.47 -2.24
C SER A 68 16.13 7.08 -2.16
#